data_AF-A0A2V8URI9-F1
#
_entry.id   AF-A0A2V8URI9-F1
#
_cell.length_a   1.000
_cell.length_b   1.000
_cell.length_c   1.000
_cell.angle_alpha   90.00
_cell.angle_beta   90.00
_cell.angle_gamma   90.00
#
_symmetry.space_group_name_H-M   'P 1'
#
loop_
_entity.id
_entity.type
_entity.pdbx_description
1 polymer ?
#
loop_
_entity_poly.entity_id
_entity_poly.type
_entity_poly.pdbx_seq_one_letter_code
_entity_poly.pdbx_strand_id
1 'polypeptide(L)' 'MSWEIMRSETKQCHCGKGTITEILEMDDWNRNRSSTEIHCHNCLRKAAEEAEARRQKESANEAL' A
#
# COMPACT_ATOMS: atom_id res chain seq x y z
N MET A 1 -10.70 4.96 -23.07
CA MET A 1 -9.35 5.01 -22.46
C MET A 1 -9.33 3.98 -21.35
N SER A 2 -8.92 2.77 -21.70
CA SER A 2 -8.70 1.67 -20.76
C SER A 2 -7.26 1.71 -20.27
N TRP A 3 -7.06 1.40 -19.00
CA TRP A 3 -5.73 1.11 -18.47
C TRP A 3 -5.45 -0.37 -18.69
N GLU A 4 -4.36 -0.69 -19.39
CA GLU A 4 -3.94 -2.07 -19.62
C GLU A 4 -2.84 -2.44 -18.64
N ILE A 5 -2.94 -3.64 -18.05
CA ILE A 5 -1.90 -4.15 -17.14
C ILE A 5 -0.71 -4.59 -17.98
N MET A 6 0.37 -3.82 -17.93
CA MET A 6 1.63 -4.12 -18.61
C MET A 6 2.49 -5.10 -17.83
N ARG A 7 2.46 -5.02 -16.49
CA ARG A 7 3.22 -5.89 -15.61
C ARG A 7 2.47 -6.08 -14.31
N SER A 8 2.30 -7.33 -13.90
CA SER A 8 1.87 -7.67 -12.55
C SER A 8 2.93 -8.58 -11.92
N GLU A 9 3.43 -8.18 -10.75
CA GLU A 9 4.44 -8.96 -10.04
C GLU A 9 4.02 -9.12 -8.60
N THR A 10 3.83 -10.36 -8.18
CA THR A 10 3.57 -10.70 -6.80
C THR A 10 4.87 -11.10 -6.11
N LYS A 11 5.29 -10.30 -5.14
CA LYS A 11 6.47 -10.53 -4.31
C LYS A 11 6.04 -10.94 -2.90
N GLN A 12 6.92 -11.66 -2.20
CA GLN A 12 6.70 -11.90 -0.79
C GLN A 12 6.81 -10.59 0.00
N CYS A 13 5.89 -10.39 0.95
CA CYS A 13 5.99 -9.29 1.90
C CYS A 13 7.33 -9.38 2.63
N HIS A 14 7.95 -8.22 2.90
CA HIS A 14 9.19 -8.14 3.67
C HIS A 14 9.10 -8.78 5.07
N CYS A 15 7.87 -8.86 5.59
CA CYS A 15 7.52 -9.52 6.84
C CYS A 15 7.47 -11.06 6.77
N GLY A 16 7.56 -11.66 5.58
CA GLY A 16 7.49 -13.10 5.32
C GLY A 16 6.10 -13.74 5.49
N LYS A 17 5.08 -12.98 5.92
CA LYS A 17 3.75 -13.50 6.32
C LYS A 17 2.62 -13.13 5.35
N GLY A 18 2.95 -12.72 4.13
CA GLY A 18 1.96 -12.33 3.12
C GLY A 18 2.63 -11.98 1.79
N THR A 19 1.87 -11.39 0.88
CA THR A 19 2.34 -10.99 -0.45
C THR A 19 2.06 -9.52 -0.72
N ILE A 20 2.82 -8.96 -1.65
CA ILE A 20 2.64 -7.62 -2.19
C ILE A 20 2.59 -7.76 -3.70
N THR A 21 1.53 -7.25 -4.32
CA THR A 21 1.36 -7.26 -5.77
C THR A 21 1.62 -5.86 -6.30
N GLU A 22 2.63 -5.72 -7.14
CA GLU A 22 2.93 -4.49 -7.87
C GLU A 22 2.32 -4.61 -9.27
N ILE A 23 1.45 -3.67 -9.61
CA ILE A 23 0.75 -3.61 -10.88
C ILE A 23 1.20 -2.34 -11.60
N LEU A 24 1.79 -2.50 -12.78
CA LEU A 24 2.12 -1.43 -13.70
C LEU A 24 1.09 -1.44 -14.82
N GLU A 25 0.37 -0.33 -14.93
CA GLU A 25 -0.65 -0.12 -15.95
C GLU A 25 -0.19 0.96 -16.94
N MET A 26 -0.60 0.84 -18.19
CA MET A 26 -0.33 1.82 -19.24
C MET A 26 -1.58 2.06 -20.08
N ASP A 27 -1.80 3.29 -20.51
CA ASP A 27 -2.91 3.64 -21.41
C ASP A 27 -2.45 3.83 -22.87
N ASP A 28 -3.43 4.02 -23.76
CA ASP A 28 -3.23 4.30 -25.19
C ASP A 28 -2.41 5.58 -25.47
N TRP A 29 -2.26 6.46 -24.47
CA TRP A 29 -1.48 7.70 -24.51
C TRP A 29 -0.10 7.56 -23.88
N ASN A 30 0.35 6.33 -23.63
CA ASN A 30 1.64 6.01 -23.04
C ASN A 30 1.84 6.62 -21.64
N ARG A 31 0.75 6.90 -20.91
CA ARG A 31 0.79 7.25 -19.50
C ARG A 31 0.92 5.97 -18.70
N ASN A 32 1.73 6.00 -17.67
CA ASN A 32 1.98 4.87 -16.78
C ASN A 32 1.45 5.16 -15.38
N ARG A 33 0.85 4.14 -14.77
CA ARG A 33 0.42 4.17 -13.37
C ARG A 33 0.94 2.93 -12.67
N SER A 34 1.50 3.11 -11.49
CA SER A 34 1.89 2.01 -10.60
C SER A 34 0.92 1.93 -9.43
N SER A 35 0.36 0.76 -9.22
CA SER A 35 -0.52 0.43 -8.09
C SER A 35 0.15 -0.68 -7.27
N THR A 36 0.08 -0.60 -5.94
CA THR A 36 0.66 -1.62 -5.06
C THR A 36 -0.43 -2.13 -4.13
N GLU A 37 -0.75 -3.41 -4.25
CA GLU A 37 -1.72 -4.10 -3.43
C GLU A 37 -0.99 -4.92 -2.35
N ILE A 38 -1.21 -4.57 -1.09
CA ILE A 38 -0.59 -5.25 0.05
C ILE A 38 -1.60 -6.27 0.59
N HIS A 39 -1.36 -7.56 0.36
CA HIS A 39 -2.19 -8.65 0.89
C HIS A 39 -1.65 -9.20 2.23
N CYS A 40 -0.76 -8.47 2.90
CA CYS A 40 -0.28 -8.87 4.21
C CYS A 40 -1.15 -8.27 5.33
N HIS A 41 -2.02 -9.10 5.90
CA HIS A 41 -2.84 -8.71 7.07
C HIS A 41 -2.01 -8.24 8.28
N ASN A 42 -0.80 -8.79 8.48
CA ASN A 42 0.05 -8.36 9.59
C ASN A 42 0.61 -6.95 9.40
N CYS A 43 1.02 -6.60 8.17
CA CYS A 43 1.50 -5.25 7.87
C CYS A 43 0.36 -4.25 7.90
N LEU A 44 -0.82 -4.61 7.41
CA LEU A 44 -2.01 -3.77 7.49
C LEU A 44 -2.41 -3.51 8.95
N ARG A 45 -2.39 -4.54 9.80
CA ARG A 45 -2.71 -4.40 11.21
C ARG A 45 -1.69 -3.51 11.95
N LYS A 46 -0.38 -3.73 11.72
CA LYS A 46 0.65 -2.86 12.29
C LYS A 46 0.50 -1.40 11.85
N ALA A 47 0.23 -1.15 10.58
CA ALA A 47 0.05 0.19 10.07
C ALA A 47 -1.19 0.88 10.70
N ALA A 48 -2.27 0.14 10.92
CA ALA A 48 -3.45 0.64 11.62
C ALA A 48 -3.13 0.97 13.09
N GLU A 49 -2.45 0.06 13.81
CA GLU A 49 -2.02 0.27 15.20
C GLU A 49 -1.07 1.50 15.31
N GLU A 50 -0.14 1.67 14.38
CA GLU A 50 0.77 2.82 14.34
C GLU A 50 0.04 4.13 14.00
N ALA A 51 -0.94 4.10 13.10
CA ALA A 51 -1.76 5.26 12.76
C ALA A 51 -2.62 5.69 13.95
N GLU A 52 -3.21 4.75 14.69
CA GLU A 52 -3.93 5.02 15.93
C GLU A 52 -3.02 5.59 17.00
N ALA A 53 -1.83 5.01 17.20
CA ALA A 53 -0.84 5.52 18.15
C ALA A 53 -0.35 6.94 17.80
N ARG A 54 -0.22 7.27 16.50
CA ARG A 54 0.10 8.64 16.05
C ARG A 54 -1.04 9.61 16.34
N ARG A 55 -2.29 9.24 16.03
CA ARG A 55 -3.47 10.07 16.33
C ARG A 55 -3.62 10.34 17.83
N GLN A 56 -3.38 9.34 18.68
CA GLN A 56 -3.40 9.52 20.13
C GLN A 56 -2.31 10.49 20.59
N LYS A 57 -1.09 10.38 20.06
CA LYS A 57 0.00 11.31 20.36
C LYS A 57 -0.29 12.73 19.87
N GLU A 58 -0.86 12.90 18.68
CA GLU A 58 -1.25 14.20 18.15
C GLU A 58 -2.35 14.82 19.02
N SER A 59 -3.40 14.07 19.38
CA SER A 59 -4.45 14.56 20.27
C SER A 59 -3.97 14.90 21.69
N ALA A 60 -2.97 14.18 22.20
CA ALA A 60 -2.38 14.45 23.51
C ALA A 60 -1.47 15.69 23.48
N ASN A 61 -0.85 15.99 22.34
CA ASN A 61 0.02 17.14 22.15
C ASN A 61 -0.77 18.42 21.83
N GLU A 62 -1.94 18.28 21.18
CA GLU A 62 -2.86 19.39 20.90
C GLU A 62 -3.72 19.80 22.12
N ALA A 63 -3.70 18.98 23.19
CA ALA A 63 -4.36 19.25 24.46
C ALA A 63 -3.44 19.92 25.53
N LEU A 64 -2.22 20.31 25.15
CA LEU A 64 -1.21 21.00 25.97
C LEU A 64 -1.06 22.46 25.54
#